data_AF-A0A8H7RKZ5-F1
#
_entry.id   AF-A0A8H7RKZ5-F1
#
_cell.length_a   1.000
_cell.length_b   1.000
_cell.length_c   1.000
_cell.angle_alpha   90.00
_cell.angle_beta   90.00
_cell.angle_gamma   90.00
#
_symmetry.space_group_name_H-M   'P 1'
#
loop_
_entity.id
_entity.type
_entity.pdbx_description
1 polymer ?
#
loop_
_entity_poly.entity_id
_entity_poly.type
_entity_poly.pdbx_seq_one_letter_code
_entity_poly.pdbx_strand_id
1 'polypeptide(L)'
;MSSELKDIVLEKDAFEETEIVVSEEQQQPDRPDLVEIGTFFDSLAIPDSLTHIAETNQISLPWEELARLLESLLDEQFTAMKDKVQDEETQKVIEGLCSKIIHHVHEHANCPFTIQRLCELIIQPKKYYKMYIKYLRAVDKVLSVTSYWQDFPSTEEKDGATFGVELEAHSFKDAT
;
A
#
# COMPACT_ATOMS: atom_id res chain seq x y z
N MET A 1 -83.29 32.44 43.00
CA MET A 1 -82.45 31.31 43.42
C MET A 1 -82.42 30.29 42.31
N SER A 2 -81.20 29.87 41.95
CA SER A 2 -80.79 28.63 41.26
C SER A 2 -81.60 28.14 40.05
N SER A 3 -80.94 28.07 38.89
CA SER A 3 -80.91 26.89 38.01
C SER A 3 -79.76 27.03 37.00
N GLU A 4 -79.16 25.88 36.70
CA GLU A 4 -77.91 25.61 36.01
C GLU A 4 -77.91 25.83 34.48
N LEU A 5 -76.68 25.65 33.94
CA LEU A 5 -76.28 25.19 32.60
C LEU A 5 -76.17 26.25 31.50
N LYS A 6 -74.91 26.68 31.27
CA LYS A 6 -74.39 27.04 29.95
C LYS A 6 -72.95 26.56 29.77
N ASP A 7 -72.83 25.65 28.81
CA ASP A 7 -71.90 25.67 27.69
C ASP A 7 -70.39 25.47 27.91
N ILE A 8 -69.95 24.41 27.25
CA ILE A 8 -68.62 23.99 26.84
C ILE A 8 -67.94 25.10 26.04
N VAL A 9 -66.69 25.45 26.39
CA VAL A 9 -65.68 25.82 25.39
C VAL A 9 -64.38 25.12 25.76
N LEU A 10 -64.00 24.19 24.87
CA LEU A 10 -62.68 23.59 24.80
C LEU A 10 -61.72 24.65 24.27
N GLU A 11 -60.99 25.32 25.16
CA GLU A 11 -59.84 26.13 24.77
C GLU A 11 -58.60 25.23 24.76
N LYS A 12 -58.32 24.72 23.56
CA LYS A 12 -57.02 24.18 23.15
C LYS A 12 -56.06 25.35 23.07
N ASP A 13 -55.09 25.43 23.97
CA ASP A 13 -53.83 26.20 23.84
C ASP A 13 -52.99 25.82 25.08
N ALA A 14 -51.71 25.47 25.06
CA ALA A 14 -50.71 25.40 24.02
C ALA A 14 -49.80 24.22 24.41
N PHE A 15 -49.68 23.22 23.54
CA PHE A 15 -48.57 22.28 23.63
C PHE A 15 -47.38 23.01 23.02
N GLU A 16 -46.41 23.39 23.86
CA GLU A 16 -45.10 23.82 23.38
C GLU A 16 -44.54 22.68 22.53
N GLU A 17 -44.73 22.78 21.21
CA GLU A 17 -43.86 22.13 20.24
C GLU A 17 -42.49 22.79 20.41
N THR A 18 -41.73 22.30 21.39
CA THR A 18 -40.28 22.39 21.33
C THR A 18 -39.87 21.69 20.06
N GLU A 19 -39.71 22.49 19.01
CA GLU A 19 -39.02 22.15 17.79
C GLU A 19 -37.60 21.74 18.21
N ILE A 20 -37.43 20.44 18.45
CA ILE A 20 -36.13 19.84 18.63
C ILE A 20 -35.45 20.01 17.28
N VAL A 21 -34.69 21.10 17.16
CA VAL A 21 -33.69 21.27 16.11
C VAL A 21 -32.67 20.18 16.34
N VAL A 22 -32.93 19.01 15.78
CA VAL A 22 -31.94 17.97 15.56
C VAL A 22 -30.93 18.63 14.63
N SER A 23 -29.91 19.22 15.23
CA SER A 23 -28.70 19.55 14.54
C SER A 23 -28.16 18.19 14.09
N GLU A 24 -28.48 17.80 12.86
CA GLU A 24 -27.75 16.77 12.14
C GLU A 24 -26.30 17.25 12.10
N GLU A 25 -25.56 16.92 13.15
CA GLU A 25 -24.12 16.86 13.12
C GLU A 25 -23.84 15.85 12.01
N GLN A 26 -23.49 16.38 10.84
CA GLN A 26 -23.10 15.62 9.66
C GLN A 26 -21.85 14.84 10.04
N GLN A 27 -22.04 13.71 10.71
CA GLN A 27 -20.99 12.77 11.05
C GLN A 27 -20.63 12.13 9.72
N GLN A 28 -19.70 12.78 9.02
CA GLN A 28 -19.11 12.30 7.80
C GLN A 28 -18.68 10.85 8.06
N PRO A 29 -19.18 9.87 7.28
CA PRO A 29 -18.93 8.48 7.57
C PRO A 29 -17.41 8.30 7.69
N ASP A 30 -17.00 7.63 8.76
CA ASP A 30 -15.62 7.26 9.05
C ASP A 30 -15.06 6.47 7.84
N ARG A 31 -14.41 7.21 6.95
CA ARG A 31 -13.98 6.77 5.62
C ARG A 31 -12.47 6.94 5.54
N PRO A 32 -11.72 6.03 6.19
CA PRO A 32 -10.26 6.07 6.20
C PRO A 32 -9.67 6.07 4.77
N ASP A 33 -10.41 5.52 3.81
CA ASP A 33 -10.03 5.45 2.40
C ASP A 33 -9.99 6.80 1.67
N LEU A 34 -10.43 7.89 2.31
CA LEU A 34 -10.50 9.24 1.74
C LEU A 34 -9.31 10.16 2.09
N VAL A 35 -8.31 9.68 2.83
CA VAL A 35 -7.09 10.47 3.09
C VAL A 35 -6.29 10.66 1.79
N GLU A 36 -6.18 11.89 1.29
CA GLU A 36 -5.43 12.21 0.07
C GLU A 36 -3.97 12.55 0.34
N ILE A 37 -3.08 12.18 -0.60
CA ILE A 37 -1.65 12.52 -0.54
C ILE A 37 -1.39 14.01 -0.86
N GLY A 38 -2.23 14.64 -1.68
CA GLY A 38 -2.10 16.07 -2.00
C GLY A 38 -0.73 16.46 -2.57
N THR A 39 -0.10 17.48 -1.99
CA THR A 39 1.26 17.95 -2.34
C THR A 39 2.29 17.62 -1.26
N PHE A 40 1.93 16.80 -0.26
CA PHE A 40 2.75 16.57 0.93
C PHE A 40 4.08 15.85 0.62
N PHE A 41 4.17 15.16 -0.51
CA PHE A 41 5.38 14.43 -0.92
C PHE A 41 6.23 15.17 -1.96
N ASP A 42 5.77 16.32 -2.48
CA ASP A 42 6.42 17.00 -3.62
C ASP A 42 7.78 17.63 -3.25
N SER A 43 8.02 17.87 -1.96
CA SER A 43 9.27 18.43 -1.44
C SER A 43 10.26 17.38 -0.95
N LEU A 44 9.91 16.09 -1.00
CA LEU A 44 10.78 15.03 -0.49
C LEU A 44 11.96 14.80 -1.42
N ALA A 45 13.14 14.61 -0.85
CA ALA A 45 14.34 14.33 -1.62
C ALA A 45 14.33 12.87 -2.06
N ILE A 46 14.30 12.63 -3.37
CA ILE A 46 14.32 11.27 -3.92
C ILE A 46 15.78 10.89 -4.20
N PRO A 47 16.31 9.81 -3.60
CA PRO A 47 17.65 9.33 -3.91
C PRO A 47 17.79 8.89 -5.38
N ASP A 48 18.86 9.33 -6.04
CA ASP A 48 19.12 9.02 -7.46
C ASP A 48 19.16 7.52 -7.77
N SER A 49 19.64 6.71 -6.82
CA SER A 49 19.67 5.25 -6.96
C SER A 49 18.26 4.64 -7.05
N LEU A 50 17.29 5.15 -6.31
CA LEU A 50 15.89 4.70 -6.38
C LEU A 50 15.26 5.10 -7.72
N THR A 51 15.54 6.31 -8.19
CA THR A 51 15.12 6.77 -9.52
C THR A 51 15.69 5.88 -10.62
N HIS A 52 17.00 5.59 -10.55
CA HIS A 52 17.67 4.73 -11.52
C HIS A 52 17.07 3.31 -11.57
N ILE A 53 16.80 2.70 -10.40
CA ILE A 53 16.18 1.37 -10.34
C ILE A 53 14.77 1.40 -10.94
N ALA A 54 13.96 2.41 -10.63
CA ALA A 54 12.62 2.54 -11.19
C ALA A 54 12.63 2.61 -12.72
N GLU A 55 13.60 3.34 -13.30
CA GLU A 55 13.70 3.54 -14.76
C GLU A 55 14.32 2.35 -15.50
N THR A 56 15.33 1.72 -14.91
CA THR A 56 16.20 0.76 -15.63
C THR A 56 16.08 -0.68 -15.17
N ASN A 57 15.48 -0.91 -14.00
CA ASN A 57 15.50 -2.20 -13.31
C ASN A 57 16.93 -2.72 -12.99
N GLN A 58 17.94 -1.85 -12.95
CA GLN A 58 19.32 -2.22 -12.65
C GLN A 58 19.66 -1.89 -11.18
N ILE A 59 20.04 -2.92 -10.42
CA ILE A 59 20.42 -2.79 -9.02
C ILE A 59 21.92 -2.62 -8.93
N SER A 60 22.36 -1.45 -8.48
CA SER A 60 23.78 -1.11 -8.34
C SER A 60 24.31 -1.17 -6.90
N LEU A 61 23.41 -1.30 -5.91
CA LEU A 61 23.74 -1.26 -4.48
C LEU A 61 23.39 -2.59 -3.80
N PRO A 62 24.12 -3.00 -2.75
CA PRO A 62 23.71 -4.13 -1.93
C PRO A 62 22.36 -3.83 -1.26
N TRP A 63 21.58 -4.89 -1.00
CA TRP A 63 20.24 -4.76 -0.44
C TRP A 63 20.20 -3.95 0.86
N GLU A 64 21.19 -4.11 1.74
CA GLU A 64 21.25 -3.40 3.02
C GLU A 64 21.32 -1.87 2.84
N GLU A 65 22.09 -1.39 1.87
CA GLU A 65 22.16 0.04 1.53
C GLU A 65 20.85 0.52 0.90
N LEU A 66 20.29 -0.29 0.01
CA LEU A 66 19.02 0.04 -0.65
C LEU A 66 17.86 0.09 0.35
N ALA A 67 17.78 -0.86 1.28
CA ALA A 67 16.78 -0.93 2.33
C ALA A 67 16.82 0.33 3.22
N ARG A 68 18.03 0.81 3.58
CA ARG A 68 18.18 2.08 4.32
C ARG A 68 17.64 3.28 3.56
N LEU A 69 17.87 3.36 2.25
CA LEU A 69 17.34 4.44 1.41
C LEU A 69 15.81 4.38 1.30
N LEU A 70 15.26 3.16 1.14
CA LEU A 70 13.82 2.92 1.12
C LEU A 70 13.17 3.33 2.43
N GLU A 71 13.72 2.87 3.55
CA GLU A 71 13.25 3.18 4.90
C GLU A 71 13.26 4.69 5.16
N SER A 72 14.37 5.37 4.87
CA SER A 72 14.48 6.83 5.04
C SER A 72 13.40 7.58 4.26
N LEU A 73 13.18 7.23 2.98
CA LEU A 73 12.18 7.90 2.16
C LEU A 73 10.75 7.58 2.61
N LEU A 74 10.49 6.33 3.03
CA LEU A 74 9.18 5.93 3.57
C LEU A 74 8.89 6.64 4.89
N ASP A 75 9.86 6.77 5.78
CA ASP A 75 9.72 7.50 7.05
C ASP A 75 9.43 8.98 6.82
N GLU A 76 10.07 9.60 5.84
CA GLU A 76 9.75 10.98 5.44
C GLU A 76 8.29 11.10 4.95
N GLN A 77 7.82 10.16 4.12
CA GLN A 77 6.43 10.12 3.67
C GLN A 77 5.45 9.90 4.83
N PHE A 78 5.77 8.99 5.75
CA PHE A 78 4.94 8.69 6.91
C PHE A 78 4.84 9.90 7.84
N THR A 79 5.97 10.56 8.09
CA THR A 79 6.05 11.78 8.89
C THR A 79 5.22 12.90 8.26
N ALA A 80 5.32 13.08 6.94
CA ALA A 80 4.54 14.09 6.22
C ALA A 80 3.02 13.89 6.33
N MET A 81 2.55 12.65 6.52
CA MET A 81 1.13 12.30 6.62
C MET A 81 0.60 12.18 8.06
N LYS A 82 1.48 12.01 9.06
CA LYS A 82 1.09 11.71 10.46
C LYS A 82 0.07 12.69 11.03
N ASP A 83 0.28 13.99 10.80
CA ASP A 83 -0.58 15.05 11.35
C ASP A 83 -1.75 15.44 10.43
N LYS A 84 -1.95 14.72 9.31
CA LYS A 84 -2.98 15.06 8.30
C LYS A 84 -4.29 14.31 8.49
N VAL A 85 -4.30 13.32 9.37
CA VAL A 85 -5.47 12.50 9.68
C VAL A 85 -5.88 12.83 11.10
N GLN A 86 -7.13 13.26 11.29
CA GLN A 86 -7.67 13.62 12.62
C GLN A 86 -8.40 12.45 13.29
N ASP A 87 -8.94 11.54 12.48
CA ASP A 87 -9.68 10.39 12.95
C ASP A 87 -8.74 9.32 13.53
N GLU A 88 -9.00 8.90 14.78
CA GLU A 88 -8.14 7.99 15.54
C GLU A 88 -8.12 6.57 14.94
N GLU A 89 -9.24 6.09 14.42
CA GLU A 89 -9.32 4.75 13.83
C GLU A 89 -8.53 4.68 12.51
N THR A 90 -8.67 5.71 11.68
CA THR A 90 -7.89 5.90 10.45
C THR A 90 -6.40 6.01 10.76
N GLN A 91 -6.01 6.73 11.81
CA GLN A 91 -4.62 6.79 12.27
C GLN A 91 -4.10 5.40 12.62
N LYS A 92 -4.83 4.61 13.41
CA LYS A 92 -4.44 3.22 13.76
C LYS A 92 -4.27 2.34 12.53
N VAL A 93 -5.17 2.45 11.54
CA VAL A 93 -5.06 1.71 10.28
C VAL A 93 -3.78 2.10 9.53
N ILE A 94 -3.47 3.39 9.45
CA ILE A 94 -2.26 3.90 8.80
C ILE A 94 -1.00 3.43 9.54
N GLU A 95 -0.93 3.59 10.85
CA GLU A 95 0.20 3.17 11.68
C GLU A 95 0.46 1.66 11.55
N GLY A 96 -0.61 0.87 11.52
CA GLY A 96 -0.53 -0.57 11.30
C GLY A 96 0.02 -0.94 9.91
N LEU A 97 -0.34 -0.19 8.86
CA LEU A 97 0.21 -0.38 7.52
C LEU A 97 1.67 0.06 7.42
N CYS A 98 2.02 1.24 7.96
CA CYS A 98 3.39 1.73 7.99
C CYS A 98 4.31 0.74 8.71
N SER A 99 3.90 0.24 9.88
CA SER A 99 4.68 -0.74 10.65
C SER A 99 4.91 -2.04 9.87
N LYS A 100 3.90 -2.53 9.14
CA LYS A 100 4.03 -3.72 8.28
C LYS A 100 4.98 -3.50 7.12
N ILE A 101 4.88 -2.34 6.47
CA ILE A 101 5.76 -1.97 5.35
C ILE A 101 7.21 -1.95 5.80
N ILE A 102 7.52 -1.26 6.91
CA ILE A 102 8.89 -1.21 7.46
C ILE A 102 9.36 -2.59 7.86
N HIS A 103 8.51 -3.38 8.52
CA HIS A 103 8.84 -4.76 8.86
C HIS A 103 9.25 -5.58 7.63
N HIS A 104 8.47 -5.50 6.54
CA HIS A 104 8.81 -6.20 5.30
C HIS A 104 10.13 -5.74 4.68
N VAL A 105 10.45 -4.44 4.72
CA VAL A 105 11.75 -3.94 4.25
C VAL A 105 12.91 -4.60 5.01
N HIS A 106 12.79 -4.78 6.32
CA HIS A 106 13.83 -5.42 7.13
C HIS A 106 13.86 -6.94 7.07
N GLU A 107 12.71 -7.59 6.83
CA GLU A 107 12.59 -9.05 6.81
C GLU A 107 13.25 -9.67 5.59
N HIS A 108 13.31 -8.94 4.47
CA HIS A 108 13.94 -9.40 3.23
C HIS A 108 15.43 -9.67 3.43
N ALA A 109 15.84 -10.92 3.20
CA ALA A 109 17.25 -11.32 3.25
C ALA A 109 18.06 -10.79 2.05
N ASN A 110 17.39 -10.58 0.91
CA ASN A 110 17.98 -10.08 -0.32
C ASN A 110 17.00 -9.11 -1.01
N CYS A 111 17.47 -8.42 -2.05
CA CYS A 111 16.62 -7.51 -2.81
C CYS A 111 15.45 -8.28 -3.48
N PRO A 112 14.18 -7.91 -3.20
CA PRO A 112 13.02 -8.59 -3.76
C PRO A 112 12.95 -8.37 -5.29
N PHE A 113 12.42 -9.34 -6.03
CA PHE A 113 12.29 -9.19 -7.49
C PHE A 113 11.37 -8.02 -7.90
N THR A 114 10.50 -7.60 -6.98
CA THR A 114 9.56 -6.49 -7.15
C THR A 114 10.18 -5.11 -6.91
N ILE A 115 11.49 -5.01 -6.68
CA ILE A 115 12.16 -3.76 -6.31
C ILE A 115 11.94 -2.60 -7.27
N GLN A 116 11.93 -2.84 -8.59
CA GLN A 116 11.64 -1.78 -9.56
C GLN A 116 10.23 -1.23 -9.34
N ARG A 117 9.24 -2.13 -9.18
CA ARG A 117 7.87 -1.72 -8.95
C ARG A 117 7.71 -0.96 -7.64
N LEU A 118 8.45 -1.37 -6.60
CA LEU A 118 8.50 -0.64 -5.34
C LEU A 118 9.05 0.77 -5.54
N CYS A 119 10.19 0.90 -6.23
CA CYS A 119 10.81 2.18 -6.53
C CYS A 119 9.85 3.09 -7.31
N GLU A 120 9.22 2.61 -8.37
CA GLU A 120 8.21 3.37 -9.12
C GLU A 120 7.08 3.93 -8.24
N LEU A 121 6.59 3.12 -7.29
CA LEU A 121 5.52 3.54 -6.38
C LEU A 121 5.99 4.63 -5.42
N ILE A 122 7.15 4.46 -4.79
CA ILE A 122 7.60 5.39 -3.75
C ILE A 122 8.17 6.70 -4.32
N ILE A 123 8.72 6.69 -5.55
CA ILE A 123 9.20 7.92 -6.21
C ILE A 123 8.06 8.72 -6.83
N GLN A 124 6.99 8.04 -7.26
CA GLN A 124 5.82 8.65 -7.90
C GLN A 124 4.51 8.19 -7.21
N PRO A 125 4.35 8.46 -5.90
CA PRO A 125 3.24 7.94 -5.09
C PRO A 125 1.87 8.34 -5.63
N LYS A 126 1.79 9.50 -6.30
CA LYS A 126 0.56 10.07 -6.87
C LYS A 126 0.22 9.60 -8.28
N LYS A 127 1.13 8.88 -8.96
CA LYS A 127 0.91 8.48 -10.36
C LYS A 127 -0.24 7.48 -10.52
N TYR A 128 -0.39 6.57 -9.54
CA TYR A 128 -1.40 5.52 -9.57
C TYR A 128 -2.42 5.63 -8.44
N TYR A 129 -2.07 6.29 -7.34
CA TYR A 129 -2.92 6.38 -6.15
C TYR A 129 -3.02 7.83 -5.66
N LYS A 130 -4.25 8.35 -5.66
CA LYS A 130 -4.54 9.65 -5.02
C LYS A 130 -4.67 9.52 -3.49
N MET A 131 -5.18 8.38 -3.05
CA MET A 131 -5.50 8.10 -1.65
C MET A 131 -4.33 7.42 -0.96
N TYR A 132 -3.96 7.93 0.22
CA TYR A 132 -2.81 7.49 0.98
C TYR A 132 -2.92 6.04 1.47
N ILE A 133 -4.08 5.63 2.01
CA ILE A 133 -4.25 4.23 2.43
C ILE A 133 -4.18 3.27 1.24
N LYS A 134 -4.71 3.65 0.07
CA LYS A 134 -4.61 2.82 -1.14
C LYS A 134 -3.17 2.69 -1.60
N TYR A 135 -2.40 3.79 -1.52
CA TYR A 135 -0.97 3.80 -1.77
C TYR A 135 -0.22 2.87 -0.81
N LEU A 136 -0.43 2.99 0.50
CA LEU A 136 0.23 2.13 1.50
C LEU A 136 -0.09 0.64 1.26
N ARG A 137 -1.34 0.30 0.96
CA ARG A 137 -1.72 -1.09 0.62
C ARG A 137 -1.02 -1.60 -0.65
N ALA A 138 -0.78 -0.74 -1.63
CA ALA A 138 -0.05 -1.12 -2.83
C ALA A 138 1.43 -1.37 -2.53
N VAL A 139 2.05 -0.52 -1.71
CA VAL A 139 3.44 -0.69 -1.24
C VAL A 139 3.59 -1.98 -0.45
N ASP A 140 2.73 -2.21 0.54
CA ASP A 140 2.66 -3.44 1.34
C ASP A 140 2.56 -4.68 0.45
N LYS A 141 1.65 -4.66 -0.54
CA LYS A 141 1.44 -5.78 -1.47
C LYS A 141 2.66 -6.08 -2.34
N VAL A 142 3.41 -5.06 -2.74
CA VAL A 142 4.62 -5.20 -3.55
C VAL A 142 5.78 -5.75 -2.71
N LEU A 143 5.87 -5.34 -1.45
CA LEU A 143 6.88 -5.80 -0.49
C LEU A 143 6.59 -7.18 0.09
N SER A 144 5.33 -7.61 0.16
CA SER A 144 4.96 -8.94 0.67
C SER A 144 5.45 -10.11 -0.19
N VAL A 145 6.11 -9.82 -1.30
CA VAL A 145 6.58 -10.79 -2.27
C VAL A 145 7.99 -11.23 -1.89
N THR A 146 8.15 -12.52 -1.57
CA THR A 146 9.35 -13.07 -0.90
C THR A 146 10.32 -13.79 -1.82
N SER A 147 10.11 -13.79 -3.14
CA SER A 147 11.12 -14.28 -4.07
C SER A 147 12.10 -13.18 -4.47
N TYR A 148 13.31 -13.61 -4.77
CA TYR A 148 14.45 -12.77 -5.04
C TYR A 148 14.90 -12.91 -6.49
N TRP A 149 15.72 -11.98 -6.95
CA TRP A 149 16.33 -12.04 -8.28
C TRP A 149 17.11 -13.34 -8.56
N GLN A 150 17.67 -13.92 -7.51
CA GLN A 150 18.46 -15.16 -7.59
C GLN A 150 17.57 -16.39 -7.86
N ASP A 151 16.28 -16.32 -7.58
CA ASP A 151 15.33 -17.43 -7.79
C ASP A 151 14.95 -17.61 -9.27
N PHE A 152 15.29 -16.64 -10.12
CA PHE A 152 14.98 -16.62 -11.55
C PHE A 152 16.26 -16.43 -12.38
N PRO A 153 17.14 -17.44 -12.45
CA PRO A 153 18.32 -17.36 -13.29
C PRO A 153 17.91 -17.13 -14.75
N SER A 154 18.47 -16.09 -15.37
CA SER A 154 18.24 -15.80 -16.78
C SER A 154 18.83 -16.93 -17.61
N THR A 155 18.00 -17.68 -18.33
CA THR A 155 18.42 -18.65 -19.35
C THR A 155 18.98 -17.89 -20.55
N GLU A 156 20.18 -17.34 -20.42
CA GLU A 156 21.04 -17.04 -21.56
C GLU A 156 21.84 -18.29 -21.94
N GLU A 157 21.14 -19.39 -22.28
CA GLU A 157 21.74 -20.48 -23.05
C GLU A 157 21.46 -20.24 -24.53
N LYS A 158 22.38 -19.54 -25.21
CA LYS A 158 22.50 -19.61 -26.66
C LYS A 158 23.46 -20.74 -27.04
N ASP A 159 22.88 -21.78 -27.64
CA ASP A 159 23.40 -22.64 -28.71
C ASP A 159 24.80 -23.25 -28.56
N GLY A 160 24.85 -24.58 -28.34
CA GLY A 160 26.00 -25.39 -28.76
C GLY A 160 26.32 -26.64 -27.95
N ALA A 161 25.38 -27.56 -27.75
CA ALA A 161 25.74 -28.93 -27.34
C ALA A 161 24.94 -29.96 -28.16
N THR A 162 25.63 -30.44 -29.19
CA THR A 162 25.25 -31.47 -30.14
C THR A 162 24.64 -32.70 -29.46
N PHE A 163 23.47 -33.12 -29.94
CA PHE A 163 22.85 -34.40 -29.61
C PHE A 163 23.70 -35.54 -30.21
N GLY A 164 24.72 -35.97 -29.47
CA GLY A 164 25.50 -37.17 -29.77
C GLY A 164 24.73 -38.41 -29.33
N VAL A 165 23.92 -38.96 -30.23
CA VAL A 165 23.42 -40.34 -30.11
C VAL A 165 24.61 -41.30 -30.26
N GLU A 166 25.17 -41.77 -29.16
CA GLU A 166 26.12 -42.88 -29.19
C GLU A 166 25.34 -44.19 -29.32
N LEU A 167 25.17 -44.62 -30.57
CA LEU A 167 24.77 -45.96 -30.95
C LEU A 167 25.89 -46.93 -30.54
N GLU A 168 25.78 -47.53 -29.37
CA GLU A 168 26.56 -48.72 -29.00
C GLU A 168 26.12 -49.91 -29.86
N ALA A 169 26.76 -50.05 -31.03
CA ALA A 169 26.73 -51.26 -31.82
C ALA A 169 27.74 -52.27 -31.25
N HIS A 170 27.37 -53.00 -30.19
CA HIS A 170 28.15 -54.16 -29.78
C HIS A 170 27.76 -55.40 -30.59
N SER A 171 28.51 -55.56 -31.68
CA SER A 171 28.57 -56.74 -32.54
C SER A 171 29.01 -57.97 -31.75
N PHE A 172 28.15 -58.97 -31.78
CA PHE A 172 28.42 -60.41 -31.86
C PHE A 172 29.83 -60.75 -32.37
N LYS A 173 30.61 -61.50 -31.57
CA LYS A 173 31.67 -62.39 -32.05
C LYS A 173 31.72 -63.67 -31.20
N ASP A 174 31.54 -64.78 -31.89
CA ASP A 174 31.71 -66.17 -31.46
C ASP A 174 33.18 -66.56 -31.19
N ALA A 175 33.30 -67.77 -30.60
CA ALA A 175 34.46 -68.67 -30.46
C ALA A 175 35.38 -68.40 -29.26
N THR A 176 35.66 -69.36 -28.38
CA THR A 176 35.91 -70.81 -28.59
C THR A 176 35.37 -71.64 -27.43
#